data_AF-A0A847FZK9-F1
#
_entry.id   AF-A0A847FZK9-F1
#
_cell.length_a   1.000
_cell.length_b   1.000
_cell.length_c   1.000
_cell.angle_alpha   90.00
_cell.angle_beta   90.00
_cell.angle_gamma   90.00
#
_symmetry.space_group_name_H-M   'P 1'
#
loop_
_entity.id
_entity.type
_entity.pdbx_description
1 polymer ?
#
loop_
_entity_poly.entity_id
_entity_poly.type
_entity_poly.pdbx_seq_one_letter_code
_entity_poly.pdbx_strand_id
1 'polypeptide(L)'
;MKANKLLHRFIQICLAAFLAGTAVPVAAAGPGPDELPPATDAIGLVTSANYQADNLTLDDQYLYPTFSSISVVDLNPESLKLFYKFRTDYIFDLLVKGQYAFAGQQDKGLRVFDISVATPTMFSSHAISGGAYGLALSGTNLLITTGQNGLQIRDTTKPYDMPVVSQLALDGFAKQVSASGNLALIAAGKAGVHIVDISKPEAPTLISTYKTDSPAENATLNGSTGYLALGTGGMLVLDLKDPSKPIILSSLESRDFVRRVIIKDDFAYLAERDAGIRIVNITDPANPIALAVYNTTGGAWDIAVKDNNIYVADYPYGLLVLRYNPPVNQPIPQSGGTITSVADGISATISADTFSGEIDYRHEPLPAINTPIGPEPALVKTGPFFRNSVWSDGEEASPSSSYTISVKATTTGLTDRQISALSLYYWDTDLKRWRKDVSTRLDKTTGVLTATPDRLGIWGVFYDNNVAYSTLPPTTIPAIQP
;
A
#
# COMPACT_ATOMS: atom_id res chain seq x y z
N MET A 1 -25.34 -2.16 -37.94
CA MET A 1 -24.16 -1.75 -38.73
C MET A 1 -24.00 -0.24 -38.69
N LYS A 2 -23.10 0.26 -37.83
CA LYS A 2 -22.20 1.41 -38.08
C LYS A 2 -21.26 1.47 -36.88
N ALA A 3 -19.98 1.26 -37.19
CA ALA A 3 -18.91 0.94 -36.25
C ALA A 3 -18.41 2.15 -35.46
N ASN A 4 -17.99 1.88 -34.22
CA ASN A 4 -17.29 2.77 -33.31
C ASN A 4 -15.99 3.29 -33.93
N LYS A 5 -15.96 4.57 -34.30
CA LYS A 5 -14.76 5.27 -34.80
C LYS A 5 -13.84 5.85 -33.72
N LEU A 6 -14.12 5.65 -32.42
CA LEU A 6 -13.22 6.06 -31.34
C LEU A 6 -12.20 4.99 -30.91
N LEU A 7 -12.44 3.71 -31.22
CA LEU A 7 -11.53 2.62 -30.82
C LEU A 7 -10.32 2.46 -31.76
N HIS A 8 -10.34 3.08 -32.95
CA HIS A 8 -9.32 2.93 -33.99
C HIS A 8 -8.22 4.01 -33.99
N ARG A 9 -8.24 4.98 -33.07
CA ARG A 9 -7.15 5.97 -32.94
C ARG A 9 -6.16 5.70 -31.80
N PHE A 10 -6.41 4.70 -30.95
CA PHE A 10 -5.51 4.32 -29.85
C PHE A 10 -4.59 3.13 -30.15
N ILE A 11 -4.82 2.39 -31.24
CA ILE A 11 -4.02 1.20 -31.61
C ILE A 11 -2.80 1.55 -32.49
N GLN A 12 -2.62 2.81 -32.93
CA GLN A 12 -1.50 3.19 -33.82
C GLN A 12 -0.31 3.93 -33.16
N ILE A 13 -0.15 3.86 -31.83
CA ILE A 13 1.05 4.41 -31.15
C ILE A 13 1.96 3.33 -30.54
N CYS A 14 1.63 2.03 -30.67
CA CYS A 14 2.42 0.95 -30.07
C CYS A 14 3.15 -0.01 -31.03
N LEU A 15 3.40 0.34 -32.29
CA LEU A 15 4.20 -0.54 -33.18
C LEU A 15 5.27 0.24 -33.95
N ALA A 16 6.45 0.38 -33.33
CA ALA A 16 7.72 0.60 -34.05
C ALA A 16 8.92 0.34 -33.12
N ALA A 17 9.40 -0.91 -33.06
CA ALA A 17 10.82 -1.22 -32.98
C ALA A 17 11.03 -2.71 -33.35
N PHE A 18 11.79 -2.91 -34.41
CA PHE A 18 12.04 -4.16 -35.12
C PHE A 18 13.12 -5.01 -34.43
N LEU A 19 13.09 -6.31 -34.72
CA LEU A 19 14.18 -7.27 -34.54
C LEU A 19 15.52 -6.74 -35.07
N ALA A 20 16.55 -6.80 -34.23
CA ALA A 20 17.93 -7.06 -34.64
C ALA A 20 18.72 -7.57 -33.43
N GLY A 21 19.08 -8.85 -33.46
CA GLY A 21 19.93 -9.45 -32.43
C GLY A 21 21.37 -9.00 -32.56
N THR A 22 22.03 -8.79 -31.42
CA THR A 22 23.46 -9.09 -31.24
C THR A 22 23.67 -9.53 -29.79
N ALA A 23 24.49 -10.56 -29.61
CA ALA A 23 24.77 -11.20 -28.34
C ALA A 23 25.50 -10.26 -27.36
N VAL A 24 25.08 -10.28 -26.09
CA VAL A 24 25.74 -9.59 -24.97
C VAL A 24 26.74 -10.57 -24.31
N PRO A 25 27.98 -10.16 -23.99
CA PRO A 25 28.91 -11.01 -23.27
C PRO A 25 28.55 -11.10 -21.78
N VAL A 26 28.64 -12.32 -21.26
CA VAL A 26 28.43 -12.70 -19.86
C VAL A 26 29.53 -12.08 -18.98
N ALA A 27 29.13 -11.38 -17.91
CA ALA A 27 30.03 -10.97 -16.84
C ALA A 27 29.44 -11.37 -15.47
N ALA A 28 30.20 -12.24 -14.79
CA ALA A 28 30.23 -12.61 -13.37
C ALA A 28 28.90 -12.81 -12.61
N ALA A 29 28.61 -14.08 -12.31
CA ALA A 29 27.48 -14.54 -11.50
C ALA A 29 27.48 -13.96 -10.08
N GLY A 30 26.55 -13.05 -9.81
CA GLY A 30 25.90 -12.89 -8.51
C GLY A 30 24.84 -13.99 -8.30
N PRO A 31 24.26 -14.12 -7.10
CA PRO A 31 23.32 -15.21 -6.78
C PRO A 31 22.11 -15.18 -7.73
N GLY A 32 21.70 -16.36 -8.22
CA GLY A 32 20.81 -16.53 -9.37
C GLY A 32 19.35 -16.09 -9.17
N PRO A 33 18.57 -15.98 -10.26
CA PRO A 33 17.23 -15.38 -10.29
C PRO A 33 16.10 -16.39 -9.98
N ASP A 34 16.32 -17.34 -9.07
CA ASP A 34 15.36 -18.40 -8.75
C ASP A 34 15.10 -18.49 -7.23
N GLU A 35 14.58 -17.41 -6.66
CA GLU A 35 13.61 -17.46 -5.57
C GLU A 35 12.84 -16.13 -5.64
N LEU A 36 11.81 -16.09 -6.50
CA LEU A 36 10.75 -15.11 -6.26
C LEU A 36 10.37 -15.29 -4.79
N PRO A 37 10.33 -14.23 -3.95
CA PRO A 37 9.82 -14.40 -2.60
C PRO A 37 8.50 -15.14 -2.74
N PRO A 38 8.25 -16.20 -1.93
CA PRO A 38 7.00 -16.93 -2.03
C PRO A 38 5.87 -15.91 -2.06
N ALA A 39 4.80 -16.19 -2.79
CA ALA A 39 3.56 -15.41 -2.61
C ALA A 39 3.19 -15.56 -1.14
N THR A 40 3.71 -14.66 -0.29
CA THR A 40 3.56 -14.75 1.14
C THR A 40 2.15 -14.28 1.42
N ASP A 41 1.39 -15.06 2.21
CA ASP A 41 0.10 -14.63 2.76
C ASP A 41 0.18 -13.31 3.57
N ALA A 42 1.39 -12.75 3.73
CA ALA A 42 1.67 -11.46 4.32
C ALA A 42 1.05 -10.26 3.59
N ILE A 43 0.69 -10.37 2.30
CA ILE A 43 -0.15 -9.35 1.65
C ILE A 43 -1.54 -9.93 1.38
N GLY A 44 -2.56 -9.27 1.93
CA GLY A 44 -3.95 -9.67 1.76
C GLY A 44 -4.82 -8.60 1.13
N LEU A 45 -5.77 -9.02 0.29
CA LEU A 45 -6.88 -8.17 -0.11
C LEU A 45 -7.77 -7.87 1.10
N VAL A 46 -7.97 -6.59 1.39
CA VAL A 46 -8.91 -6.10 2.38
C VAL A 46 -10.26 -5.86 1.72
N THR A 47 -10.27 -5.03 0.67
CA THR A 47 -11.49 -4.70 -0.08
C THR A 47 -11.14 -4.25 -1.49
N SER A 48 -12.16 -4.18 -2.35
CA SER A 48 -12.04 -3.72 -3.73
C SER A 48 -13.27 -2.93 -4.14
N ALA A 49 -13.08 -1.95 -5.02
CA ALA A 49 -14.17 -1.21 -5.64
C ALA A 49 -13.92 -1.04 -7.14
N ASN A 50 -14.98 -1.11 -7.94
CA ASN A 50 -14.90 -0.91 -9.39
C ASN A 50 -14.89 0.59 -9.74
N TYR A 51 -13.90 1.31 -9.22
CA TYR A 51 -13.61 2.69 -9.57
C TYR A 51 -12.42 2.71 -10.52
N GLN A 52 -12.68 2.95 -11.80
CA GLN A 52 -11.61 3.12 -12.77
C GLN A 52 -10.65 4.21 -12.29
N ALA A 53 -9.41 3.81 -12.03
CA ALA A 53 -8.35 4.64 -11.53
C ALA A 53 -7.03 4.19 -12.15
N ASP A 54 -6.16 5.14 -12.43
CA ASP A 54 -4.78 4.88 -12.82
C ASP A 54 -3.75 5.78 -12.11
N ASN A 55 -4.22 6.81 -11.39
CA ASN A 55 -3.44 7.50 -10.36
C ASN A 55 -4.22 7.61 -9.05
N LEU A 56 -3.50 7.62 -7.94
CA LEU A 56 -4.01 7.74 -6.59
C LEU A 56 -3.30 8.86 -5.84
N THR A 57 -4.06 9.60 -5.05
CA THR A 57 -3.50 10.42 -3.97
C THR A 57 -4.40 10.33 -2.76
N LEU A 58 -3.88 10.62 -1.58
CA LEU A 58 -4.64 10.58 -0.34
C LEU A 58 -4.26 11.75 0.57
N ASP A 59 -5.15 12.07 1.48
CA ASP A 59 -4.87 12.93 2.62
C ASP A 59 -5.19 12.20 3.94
N ASP A 60 -5.41 12.95 5.02
CA ASP A 60 -5.72 12.34 6.30
C ASP A 60 -7.12 11.70 6.36
N GLN A 61 -8.04 12.08 5.48
CA GLN A 61 -9.45 11.73 5.55
C GLN A 61 -9.94 10.91 4.36
N TYR A 62 -9.37 11.13 3.18
CA TYR A 62 -9.91 10.61 1.94
C TYR A 62 -8.84 10.06 1.00
N LEU A 63 -9.29 9.15 0.15
CA LEU A 63 -8.58 8.66 -1.02
C LEU A 63 -9.18 9.29 -2.28
N TYR A 64 -8.33 9.70 -3.21
CA TYR A 64 -8.69 10.37 -4.44
C TYR A 64 -8.25 9.56 -5.67
N PRO A 65 -9.01 8.52 -6.07
CA PRO A 65 -8.73 7.82 -7.31
C PRO A 65 -9.08 8.69 -8.53
N THR A 66 -8.17 8.74 -9.49
CA THR A 66 -8.32 9.57 -10.68
C THR A 66 -8.16 8.79 -11.99
N PHE A 67 -8.86 9.30 -13.01
CA PHE A 67 -8.76 8.94 -14.42
C PHE A 67 -9.27 10.15 -15.24
N SER A 68 -10.27 10.00 -16.11
CA SER A 68 -11.11 11.11 -16.62
C SER A 68 -12.21 11.56 -15.62
N SER A 69 -11.87 11.49 -14.33
CA SER A 69 -12.72 11.89 -13.21
C SER A 69 -11.85 12.01 -11.96
N ILE A 70 -12.29 12.82 -11.01
CA ILE A 70 -11.81 12.74 -9.62
C ILE A 70 -12.94 12.13 -8.80
N SER A 71 -12.62 11.07 -8.06
CA SER A 71 -13.51 10.48 -7.09
C SER A 71 -12.99 10.80 -5.69
N VAL A 72 -13.88 10.92 -4.72
CA VAL A 72 -13.50 11.04 -3.30
C VAL A 72 -14.14 9.91 -2.53
N VAL A 73 -13.28 9.10 -1.98
CA VAL A 73 -13.58 7.83 -1.36
C VAL A 73 -13.15 7.90 0.10
N ASP A 74 -13.95 7.34 0.99
CA ASP A 74 -13.54 7.12 2.38
C ASP A 74 -12.20 6.39 2.42
N LEU A 75 -11.32 6.82 3.32
CA LEU A 75 -10.03 6.21 3.54
C LEU A 75 -10.12 4.97 4.45
N ASN A 76 -11.31 4.65 4.98
CA ASN A 76 -11.56 3.41 5.69
C ASN A 76 -11.18 2.19 4.82
N PRO A 77 -10.15 1.43 5.20
CA PRO A 77 -9.65 0.33 4.38
C PRO A 77 -10.64 -0.83 4.25
N GLU A 78 -11.62 -0.95 5.13
CA GLU A 78 -12.67 -1.98 5.07
C GLU A 78 -13.88 -1.52 4.25
N SER A 79 -13.99 -0.22 3.95
CA SER A 79 -15.11 0.36 3.22
C SER A 79 -14.67 1.50 2.30
N LEU A 80 -14.49 1.19 1.02
CA LEU A 80 -14.23 2.19 -0.04
C LEU A 80 -15.51 2.93 -0.45
N LYS A 81 -16.17 3.58 0.50
CA LYS A 81 -17.41 4.32 0.22
C LYS A 81 -17.12 5.55 -0.62
N LEU A 82 -17.67 5.60 -1.84
CA LEU A 82 -17.67 6.80 -2.66
C LEU A 82 -18.60 7.87 -2.07
N PHE A 83 -18.05 9.06 -1.82
CA PHE A 83 -18.84 10.23 -1.45
C PHE A 83 -19.30 11.01 -2.68
N TYR A 84 -18.37 11.31 -3.57
CA TYR A 84 -18.65 12.06 -4.79
C TYR A 84 -17.67 11.73 -5.89
N LYS A 85 -18.14 11.87 -7.13
CA LYS A 85 -17.36 11.70 -8.35
C LYS A 85 -17.78 12.75 -9.36
N PHE A 86 -16.82 13.43 -9.95
CA PHE A 86 -17.09 14.40 -11.01
C PHE A 86 -16.13 14.19 -12.18
N ARG A 87 -16.64 14.46 -13.39
CA ARG A 87 -15.89 14.27 -14.63
C ARG A 87 -14.91 15.41 -14.85
N THR A 88 -13.79 15.07 -15.44
CA THR A 88 -12.76 16.00 -15.90
C THR A 88 -12.06 15.39 -17.11
N ASP A 89 -11.19 16.16 -17.77
CA ASP A 89 -10.23 15.60 -18.71
C ASP A 89 -9.26 14.66 -17.96
N TYR A 90 -8.55 13.81 -18.70
CA TYR A 90 -7.59 12.85 -18.13
C TYR A 90 -6.55 13.55 -17.22
N ILE A 91 -6.34 12.99 -16.04
CA ILE A 91 -5.40 13.48 -15.03
C ILE A 91 -4.14 12.63 -15.09
N PHE A 92 -2.98 13.28 -15.16
CA PHE A 92 -1.68 12.62 -15.11
C PHE A 92 -1.13 12.48 -13.69
N ASP A 93 -1.43 13.46 -12.82
CA ASP A 93 -1.08 13.43 -11.41
C ASP A 93 -2.03 14.35 -10.65
N LEU A 94 -2.31 14.01 -9.39
CA LEU A 94 -3.19 14.75 -8.50
C LEU A 94 -2.48 14.99 -7.18
N LEU A 95 -2.49 16.25 -6.74
CA LEU A 95 -1.97 16.63 -5.44
C LEU A 95 -3.06 17.32 -4.63
N VAL A 96 -3.26 16.91 -3.38
CA VAL A 96 -4.22 17.54 -2.47
C VAL A 96 -3.47 18.34 -1.41
N LYS A 97 -3.90 19.58 -1.16
CA LYS A 97 -3.38 20.43 -0.09
C LYS A 97 -4.52 21.25 0.52
N GLY A 98 -4.90 20.91 1.75
CA GLY A 98 -6.05 21.51 2.41
C GLY A 98 -7.32 21.28 1.59
N GLN A 99 -8.09 22.34 1.33
CA GLN A 99 -9.34 22.25 0.57
C GLN A 99 -9.16 22.17 -0.97
N TYR A 100 -7.92 22.14 -1.48
CA TYR A 100 -7.68 22.22 -2.92
C TYR A 100 -7.04 20.95 -3.46
N ALA A 101 -7.55 20.49 -4.61
CA ALA A 101 -6.95 19.45 -5.41
C ALA A 101 -6.38 20.04 -6.71
N PHE A 102 -5.07 19.89 -6.90
CA PHE A 102 -4.31 20.35 -8.06
C PHE A 102 -4.16 19.18 -9.04
N ALA A 103 -4.78 19.30 -10.21
CA ALA A 103 -4.83 18.25 -11.22
C ALA A 103 -3.98 18.62 -12.43
N GLY A 104 -2.95 17.81 -12.71
CA GLY A 104 -2.10 17.93 -13.88
C GLY A 104 -2.76 17.33 -15.12
N GLN A 105 -2.81 18.09 -16.21
CA GLN A 105 -3.42 17.68 -17.47
C GLN A 105 -2.54 18.08 -18.65
N GLN A 106 -2.44 17.21 -19.66
CA GLN A 106 -1.63 17.46 -20.86
C GLN A 106 -2.12 18.67 -21.65
N ASP A 107 -3.41 18.73 -22.02
CA ASP A 107 -3.91 19.77 -22.94
C ASP A 107 -4.40 21.05 -22.24
N LYS A 108 -4.52 21.01 -20.91
CA LYS A 108 -5.12 22.08 -20.10
C LYS A 108 -4.16 22.70 -19.10
N GLY A 109 -2.97 22.14 -18.93
CA GLY A 109 -2.03 22.54 -17.90
C GLY A 109 -2.52 22.11 -16.52
N LEU A 110 -2.58 23.04 -15.57
CA LEU A 110 -3.04 22.74 -14.21
C LEU A 110 -4.47 23.24 -14.00
N ARG A 111 -5.34 22.37 -13.48
CA ARG A 111 -6.64 22.77 -12.93
C ARG A 111 -6.63 22.63 -11.42
N VAL A 112 -7.28 23.58 -10.74
CA VAL A 112 -7.46 23.53 -9.30
C VAL A 112 -8.94 23.34 -9.01
N PHE A 113 -9.27 22.39 -8.15
CA PHE A 113 -10.63 22.12 -7.71
C PHE A 113 -10.76 22.43 -6.22
N ASP A 114 -11.86 23.05 -5.82
CA ASP A 114 -12.23 23.13 -4.40
C ASP A 114 -12.99 21.86 -4.03
N ILE A 115 -12.44 21.09 -3.09
CA ILE A 115 -12.96 19.79 -2.64
C ILE A 115 -13.61 19.86 -1.25
N SER A 116 -13.73 21.05 -0.65
CA SER A 116 -14.41 21.25 0.64
C SER A 116 -15.95 21.31 0.52
N VAL A 117 -16.45 21.48 -0.70
CA VAL A 117 -17.88 21.63 -0.98
C VAL A 117 -18.51 20.29 -1.39
N ALA A 118 -19.80 20.12 -1.10
CA ALA A 118 -20.55 18.89 -1.39
C ALA A 118 -20.55 18.50 -2.88
N THR A 119 -20.35 19.48 -3.76
CA THR A 119 -20.16 19.28 -5.21
C THR A 119 -18.88 20.01 -5.63
N PRO A 120 -17.74 19.32 -5.75
CA PRO A 120 -16.49 19.97 -6.11
C PRO A 120 -16.61 20.72 -7.43
N THR A 121 -16.13 21.96 -7.42
CA THR A 121 -16.13 22.83 -8.60
C THR A 121 -14.71 23.17 -8.98
N MET A 122 -14.47 23.35 -10.29
CA MET A 122 -13.22 23.93 -10.75
C MET A 122 -13.11 25.35 -10.17
N PHE A 123 -12.06 25.57 -9.38
CA PHE A 123 -11.78 26.80 -8.66
C PHE A 123 -10.96 27.78 -9.52
N SER A 124 -9.93 27.27 -10.19
CA SER A 124 -9.08 28.02 -11.11
C SER A 124 -8.45 27.10 -12.16
N SER A 125 -7.89 27.70 -13.22
CA SER A 125 -7.23 26.98 -14.31
C SER A 125 -6.03 27.78 -14.80
N HIS A 126 -4.91 27.09 -15.02
CA HIS A 126 -3.65 27.70 -15.40
C HIS A 126 -3.08 26.96 -16.60
N ALA A 127 -3.04 27.65 -17.74
CA ALA A 127 -2.40 27.12 -18.93
C ALA A 127 -0.90 26.91 -18.66
N ILE A 128 -0.40 25.75 -19.05
CA ILE A 128 1.01 25.39 -18.95
C ILE A 128 1.43 24.85 -20.31
N SER A 129 2.37 25.55 -20.96
CA SER A 129 2.93 25.09 -22.22
C SER A 129 3.61 23.74 -22.01
N GLY A 130 3.33 22.78 -22.87
CA GLY A 130 3.84 21.41 -22.75
C GLY A 130 2.99 20.50 -21.85
N GLY A 131 1.98 21.03 -21.14
CA GLY A 131 1.12 20.27 -20.24
C GLY A 131 1.67 20.16 -18.82
N ALA A 132 0.90 19.53 -17.92
CA ALA A 132 1.32 19.20 -16.56
C ALA A 132 1.21 17.69 -16.35
N TYR A 133 2.32 17.05 -15.99
CA TYR A 133 2.41 15.59 -15.84
C TYR A 133 2.46 15.21 -14.37
N GLY A 134 3.64 15.23 -13.74
CA GLY A 134 3.81 15.00 -12.32
C GLY A 134 3.87 16.27 -11.47
N LEU A 135 3.38 16.14 -10.23
CA LEU A 135 3.26 17.21 -9.24
C LEU A 135 3.96 16.84 -7.93
N ALA A 136 4.60 17.82 -7.29
CA ALA A 136 5.12 17.68 -5.92
C ALA A 136 5.05 19.02 -5.17
N LEU A 137 4.98 18.96 -3.84
CA LEU A 137 5.11 20.16 -3.00
C LEU A 137 6.52 20.27 -2.43
N SER A 138 7.03 21.51 -2.41
CA SER A 138 8.14 21.91 -1.53
C SER A 138 7.71 23.17 -0.77
N GLY A 139 7.28 22.98 0.48
CA GLY A 139 6.68 24.04 1.30
C GLY A 139 5.42 24.64 0.65
N THR A 140 5.48 25.92 0.30
CA THR A 140 4.39 26.63 -0.39
C THR A 140 4.49 26.54 -1.91
N ASN A 141 5.54 25.94 -2.46
CA ASN A 141 5.73 25.83 -3.90
C ASN A 141 5.18 24.51 -4.43
N LEU A 142 4.44 24.59 -5.53
CA LEU A 142 4.06 23.45 -6.36
C LEU A 142 5.06 23.31 -7.50
N LEU A 143 5.73 22.17 -7.54
CA LEU A 143 6.62 21.75 -8.61
C LEU A 143 5.79 20.99 -9.63
N ILE A 144 5.91 21.37 -10.90
CA ILE A 144 5.12 20.82 -12.00
C ILE A 144 6.08 20.41 -13.11
N THR A 145 6.09 19.14 -13.45
CA THR A 145 6.81 18.68 -14.66
C THR A 145 5.96 18.98 -15.89
N THR A 146 6.59 19.56 -16.91
CA THR A 146 5.92 20.14 -18.07
C THR A 146 6.31 19.47 -19.38
N GLY A 147 6.50 18.14 -19.35
CA GLY A 147 6.87 17.36 -20.52
C GLY A 147 8.21 17.82 -21.09
N GLN A 148 8.22 18.28 -22.35
CA GLN A 148 9.44 18.74 -23.03
C GLN A 148 9.97 20.10 -22.54
N ASN A 149 9.21 20.82 -21.72
CA ASN A 149 9.60 22.15 -21.24
C ASN A 149 10.31 22.11 -19.86
N GLY A 150 10.47 20.92 -19.28
CA GLY A 150 11.19 20.73 -18.02
C GLY A 150 10.32 20.91 -16.77
N LEU A 151 10.68 21.86 -15.91
CA LEU A 151 10.08 22.10 -14.60
C LEU A 151 9.52 23.53 -14.50
N GLN A 152 8.28 23.66 -14.02
CA GLN A 152 7.69 24.94 -13.64
C GLN A 152 7.39 24.93 -12.13
N ILE A 153 7.73 26.03 -11.45
CA ILE A 153 7.44 26.22 -10.02
C ILE A 153 6.38 27.31 -9.88
N ARG A 154 5.36 27.05 -9.06
CA ARG A 154 4.26 28.00 -8.78
C ARG A 154 3.99 28.13 -7.30
N ASP A 155 3.51 29.30 -6.90
CA ASP A 155 3.16 29.59 -5.50
C ASP A 155 1.71 29.16 -5.19
N THR A 156 1.54 28.31 -4.18
CA THR A 156 0.23 27.80 -3.73
C THR A 156 -0.46 28.69 -2.70
N THR A 157 0.17 29.76 -2.21
CA THR A 157 -0.45 30.66 -1.20
C THR A 157 -1.61 31.47 -1.75
N LYS A 158 -1.69 31.63 -3.08
CA LYS A 158 -2.77 32.31 -3.79
C LYS A 158 -3.37 31.34 -4.82
N PRO A 159 -4.19 30.36 -4.41
CA PRO A 159 -4.62 29.25 -5.28
C PRO A 159 -5.46 29.68 -6.49
N TYR A 160 -6.07 30.87 -6.46
CA TYR A 160 -6.82 31.41 -7.59
C TYR A 160 -5.90 31.98 -8.69
N ASP A 161 -4.93 32.83 -8.31
CA ASP A 161 -3.98 33.44 -9.25
C ASP A 161 -2.82 32.50 -9.61
N MET A 162 -2.36 31.75 -8.62
CA MET A 162 -1.27 30.77 -8.61
C MET A 162 -0.08 31.18 -9.51
N PRO A 163 0.63 32.27 -9.14
CA PRO A 163 1.64 32.88 -9.98
C PRO A 163 2.80 31.92 -10.25
N VAL A 164 3.38 32.06 -11.44
CA VAL A 164 4.63 31.37 -11.80
C VAL A 164 5.77 32.02 -11.02
N VAL A 165 6.48 31.20 -10.24
CA VAL A 165 7.67 31.60 -9.49
C VAL A 165 8.89 31.52 -10.41
N SER A 166 9.04 30.40 -11.13
CA SER A 166 10.13 30.19 -12.07
C SER A 166 9.84 29.06 -13.06
N GLN A 167 10.70 28.94 -14.06
CA GLN A 167 10.76 27.82 -14.99
C GLN A 167 12.21 27.43 -15.23
N LEU A 168 12.46 26.13 -15.31
CA LEU A 168 13.76 25.56 -15.64
C LEU A 168 13.57 24.59 -16.81
N ALA A 169 14.18 24.93 -17.95
CA ALA A 169 14.25 24.03 -19.08
C ALA A 169 15.12 22.83 -18.73
N LEU A 170 14.62 21.63 -19.01
CA LEU A 170 15.31 20.36 -18.81
C LEU A 170 15.18 19.53 -20.09
N ASP A 171 16.22 18.78 -20.41
CA ASP A 171 16.24 17.94 -21.60
C ASP A 171 15.30 16.73 -21.46
N GLY A 172 14.80 16.22 -22.58
CA GLY A 172 13.93 15.04 -22.57
C GLY A 172 12.49 15.35 -22.16
N PHE A 173 11.78 14.34 -21.66
CA PHE A 173 10.36 14.45 -21.33
C PHE A 173 10.18 14.27 -19.83
N ALA A 174 10.03 15.36 -19.09
CA ALA A 174 9.79 15.36 -17.65
C ALA A 174 8.40 14.78 -17.34
N LYS A 175 8.38 13.58 -16.75
CA LYS A 175 7.17 12.80 -16.44
C LYS A 175 6.71 12.98 -15.02
N GLN A 176 7.65 12.96 -14.07
CA GLN A 176 7.35 12.96 -12.64
C GLN A 176 8.42 13.73 -11.87
N VAL A 177 8.02 14.44 -10.80
CA VAL A 177 8.91 15.09 -9.83
C VAL A 177 8.61 14.61 -8.40
N SER A 178 9.67 14.37 -7.64
CA SER A 178 9.63 14.31 -6.17
C SER A 178 10.59 15.33 -5.56
N ALA A 179 10.34 15.73 -4.31
CA ALA A 179 11.16 16.70 -3.60
C ALA A 179 11.46 16.24 -2.17
N SER A 180 12.67 16.50 -1.69
CA SER A 180 13.05 16.32 -0.30
C SER A 180 14.03 17.43 0.11
N GLY A 181 13.64 18.24 1.10
CA GLY A 181 14.37 19.45 1.47
C GLY A 181 14.56 20.38 0.27
N ASN A 182 15.82 20.65 -0.07
CA ASN A 182 16.22 21.54 -1.16
C ASN A 182 16.46 20.82 -2.50
N LEU A 183 16.22 19.51 -2.58
CA LEU A 183 16.48 18.72 -3.78
C LEU A 183 15.17 18.31 -4.44
N ALA A 184 15.11 18.41 -5.76
CA ALA A 184 14.07 17.82 -6.59
C ALA A 184 14.68 16.77 -7.53
N LEU A 185 13.98 15.65 -7.70
CA LEU A 185 14.36 14.56 -8.59
C LEU A 185 13.28 14.40 -9.66
N ILE A 186 13.66 14.52 -10.93
CA ILE A 186 12.74 14.53 -12.06
C ILE A 186 13.02 13.33 -12.97
N ALA A 187 12.06 12.42 -13.07
CA ALA A 187 12.10 11.34 -14.05
C ALA A 187 11.83 11.89 -15.44
N ALA A 188 12.79 11.75 -16.35
CA ALA A 188 12.78 12.37 -17.68
C ALA A 188 12.77 11.36 -18.85
N GLY A 189 12.26 10.15 -18.60
CA GLY A 189 12.20 9.08 -19.60
C GLY A 189 13.61 8.69 -20.08
N LYS A 190 13.84 8.76 -21.40
CA LYS A 190 15.11 8.37 -22.02
C LYS A 190 16.30 9.29 -21.66
N ALA A 191 16.04 10.49 -21.15
CA ALA A 191 17.10 11.37 -20.67
C ALA A 191 17.67 10.92 -19.31
N GLY A 192 17.01 9.97 -18.64
CA GLY A 192 17.34 9.52 -17.30
C GLY A 192 16.65 10.38 -16.25
N VAL A 193 17.39 10.85 -15.27
CA VAL A 193 16.85 11.58 -14.12
C VAL A 193 17.62 12.88 -13.90
N HIS A 194 16.90 13.99 -13.77
CA HIS A 194 17.50 15.29 -13.43
C HIS A 194 17.47 15.50 -11.93
N ILE A 195 18.58 16.00 -11.39
CA ILE A 195 18.75 16.36 -9.99
C ILE A 195 18.87 17.88 -9.93
N VAL A 196 17.89 18.53 -9.30
CA VAL A 196 17.70 19.98 -9.34
C VAL A 196 17.77 20.55 -7.92
N ASP A 197 18.53 21.62 -7.75
CA ASP A 197 18.50 22.45 -6.55
C ASP A 197 17.27 23.36 -6.61
N ILE A 198 16.42 23.25 -5.58
CA ILE A 198 15.21 24.05 -5.39
C ILE A 198 15.27 24.89 -4.10
N SER A 199 16.45 25.07 -3.50
CA SER A 199 16.66 25.93 -2.33
C SER A 199 16.24 27.38 -2.57
N LYS A 200 16.34 27.83 -3.83
CA LYS A 200 15.86 29.12 -4.32
C LYS A 200 14.78 28.90 -5.38
N PRO A 201 13.50 28.82 -5.01
CA PRO A 201 12.43 28.50 -5.94
C PRO A 201 12.29 29.51 -7.09
N GLU A 202 12.76 30.75 -6.94
CA GLU A 202 12.83 31.78 -7.97
C GLU A 202 13.94 31.55 -9.01
N ALA A 203 14.95 30.74 -8.67
CA ALA A 203 16.10 30.46 -9.52
C ALA A 203 16.59 29.01 -9.30
N PRO A 204 15.76 27.99 -9.59
CA PRO A 204 16.17 26.60 -9.47
C PRO A 204 17.27 26.27 -10.48
N THR A 205 18.20 25.41 -10.11
CA THR A 205 19.35 25.06 -10.97
C THR A 205 19.49 23.56 -11.12
N LEU A 206 19.71 23.09 -12.36
CA LEU A 206 20.10 21.71 -12.62
C LEU A 206 21.51 21.48 -12.05
N ILE A 207 21.63 20.57 -11.08
CA ILE A 207 22.92 20.17 -10.50
C ILE A 207 23.59 19.16 -11.42
N SER A 208 22.86 18.11 -11.78
CA SER A 208 23.35 17.04 -12.65
C SER A 208 22.20 16.28 -13.31
N THR A 209 22.54 15.53 -14.36
CA THR A 209 21.65 14.54 -14.97
C THR A 209 22.29 13.18 -14.83
N TYR A 210 21.59 12.25 -14.19
CA TYR A 210 22.00 10.86 -14.13
C TYR A 210 21.37 10.10 -15.29
N LYS A 211 22.20 9.65 -16.25
CA LYS A 211 21.73 8.87 -17.39
C LYS A 211 21.50 7.42 -16.94
N THR A 212 20.29 6.93 -17.17
CA THR A 212 19.89 5.54 -16.89
C THR A 212 19.92 4.70 -18.17
N ASP A 213 20.13 3.39 -18.02
CA ASP A 213 20.14 2.46 -19.16
C ASP A 213 18.73 2.15 -19.68
N SER A 214 17.70 2.35 -18.84
CA SER A 214 16.28 2.24 -19.18
C SER A 214 15.53 3.54 -18.90
N PRO A 215 14.43 3.83 -19.61
CA PRO A 215 13.67 5.07 -19.40
C PRO A 215 13.18 5.21 -17.95
N ALA A 216 13.41 6.37 -17.34
CA ALA A 216 12.88 6.68 -16.01
C ALA A 216 11.38 7.03 -16.10
N GLU A 217 10.55 6.27 -15.41
CA GLU A 217 9.10 6.44 -15.35
C GLU A 217 8.67 7.24 -14.12
N ASN A 218 9.31 6.97 -12.97
CA ASN A 218 9.09 7.65 -11.71
C ASN A 218 10.39 7.73 -10.91
N ALA A 219 10.49 8.74 -10.05
CA ALA A 219 11.63 8.95 -9.17
C ALA A 219 11.14 9.50 -7.83
N THR A 220 11.52 8.85 -6.73
CA THR A 220 11.11 9.21 -5.36
C THR A 220 12.34 9.47 -4.51
N LEU A 221 12.36 10.60 -3.79
CA LEU A 221 13.40 10.96 -2.83
C LEU A 221 12.99 10.58 -1.40
N ASN A 222 13.89 9.92 -0.67
CA ASN A 222 13.84 9.81 0.79
C ASN A 222 15.15 10.35 1.37
N GLY A 223 15.11 11.59 1.88
CA GLY A 223 16.32 12.32 2.26
C GLY A 223 17.27 12.50 1.07
N SER A 224 18.50 11.98 1.20
CA SER A 224 19.52 11.98 0.14
C SER A 224 19.60 10.67 -0.64
N THR A 225 18.58 9.81 -0.58
CA THR A 225 18.52 8.56 -1.36
C THR A 225 17.41 8.67 -2.40
N GLY A 226 17.76 8.42 -3.67
CA GLY A 226 16.82 8.40 -4.79
C GLY A 226 16.43 6.99 -5.21
N TYR A 227 15.14 6.73 -5.35
CA TYR A 227 14.59 5.44 -5.80
C TYR A 227 13.89 5.64 -7.13
N LEU A 228 14.36 4.94 -8.17
CA LEU A 228 13.92 5.15 -9.55
C LEU A 228 13.13 3.93 -10.04
N ALA A 229 11.97 4.17 -10.63
CA ALA A 229 11.26 3.17 -11.42
C ALA A 229 11.70 3.30 -12.89
N LEU A 230 12.33 2.26 -13.44
CA LEU A 230 12.92 2.28 -14.78
C LEU A 230 12.13 1.42 -15.78
N GLY A 231 10.83 1.24 -15.59
CA GLY A 231 10.01 0.36 -16.42
C GLY A 231 10.51 -1.08 -16.36
N THR A 232 10.91 -1.64 -17.50
CA THR A 232 11.51 -2.99 -17.58
C THR A 232 12.94 -3.08 -17.06
N GLY A 233 13.55 -1.95 -16.68
CA GLY A 233 14.86 -1.90 -16.03
C GLY A 233 14.81 -2.13 -14.51
N GLY A 234 13.62 -2.38 -13.94
CA GLY A 234 13.45 -2.58 -12.50
C GLY A 234 13.52 -1.30 -11.69
N MET A 235 13.98 -1.43 -10.45
CA MET A 235 14.23 -0.31 -9.54
C MET A 235 15.73 -0.06 -9.40
N LEU A 236 16.14 1.21 -9.49
CA LEU A 236 17.52 1.64 -9.24
C LEU A 236 17.57 2.54 -8.00
N VAL A 237 18.52 2.31 -7.10
CA VAL A 237 18.72 3.10 -5.89
C VAL A 237 20.02 3.88 -6.00
N LEU A 238 19.93 5.20 -5.79
CA LEU A 238 21.05 6.14 -5.89
C LEU A 238 21.32 6.81 -4.53
N ASP A 239 22.60 6.89 -4.14
CA ASP A 239 23.08 7.82 -3.12
C ASP A 239 23.27 9.21 -3.77
N LEU A 240 22.59 10.20 -3.19
CA LEU A 240 22.61 11.61 -3.61
C LEU A 240 23.16 12.53 -2.50
N LYS A 241 23.99 12.03 -1.58
CA LYS A 241 24.73 12.86 -0.61
C LYS A 241 25.56 13.94 -1.31
N ASP A 242 26.20 13.58 -2.42
CA ASP A 242 26.74 14.52 -3.40
C ASP A 242 25.87 14.49 -4.67
N PRO A 243 24.87 15.38 -4.81
CA PRO A 243 23.97 15.37 -5.95
C PRO A 243 24.65 15.71 -7.29
N SER A 244 25.90 16.20 -7.26
CA SER A 244 26.70 16.41 -8.48
C SER A 244 27.36 15.12 -8.98
N LYS A 245 27.44 14.09 -8.13
CA LYS A 245 28.04 12.78 -8.42
C LYS A 245 27.22 11.64 -7.81
N PRO A 246 26.03 11.33 -8.36
CA PRO A 246 25.21 10.22 -7.90
C PRO A 246 25.96 8.89 -7.96
N ILE A 247 25.79 8.05 -6.95
CA ILE A 247 26.39 6.71 -6.87
C ILE A 247 25.27 5.68 -6.83
N ILE A 248 25.37 4.60 -7.62
CA ILE A 248 24.44 3.48 -7.50
C ILE A 248 24.72 2.76 -6.17
N LEU A 249 23.70 2.64 -5.33
CA LEU A 249 23.73 1.81 -4.13
C LEU A 249 23.34 0.37 -4.45
N SER A 250 22.25 0.21 -5.20
CA SER A 250 21.72 -1.11 -5.57
C SER A 250 20.79 -1.01 -6.77
N SER A 251 20.49 -2.17 -7.35
CA SER A 251 19.45 -2.34 -8.36
C SER A 251 18.63 -3.57 -8.03
N LEU A 252 17.33 -3.51 -8.26
CA LEU A 252 16.41 -4.63 -8.11
C LEU A 252 15.75 -4.92 -9.44
N GLU A 253 15.95 -6.15 -9.94
CA GLU A 253 15.35 -6.58 -11.19
C GLU A 253 13.82 -6.54 -11.10
N SER A 254 13.20 -6.09 -12.19
CA SER A 254 11.74 -6.09 -12.37
C SER A 254 11.18 -7.50 -12.50
N ARG A 255 9.98 -7.72 -11.95
CA ARG A 255 9.12 -8.85 -12.33
C ARG A 255 8.30 -8.56 -13.59
N ASP A 256 8.02 -7.27 -13.82
CA ASP A 256 7.39 -6.69 -15.00
C ASP A 256 7.64 -5.16 -14.99
N PHE A 257 6.98 -4.38 -15.82
CA PHE A 257 7.18 -2.94 -15.95
C PHE A 257 6.91 -2.19 -14.63
N VAL A 258 7.97 -1.71 -13.97
CA VAL A 258 7.89 -0.88 -12.77
C VAL A 258 7.46 0.52 -13.15
N ARG A 259 6.24 0.91 -12.76
CA ARG A 259 5.66 2.21 -13.08
C ARG A 259 5.84 3.23 -11.96
N ARG A 260 5.75 2.78 -10.71
CA ARG A 260 5.77 3.62 -9.51
C ARG A 260 6.61 2.95 -8.43
N VAL A 261 7.38 3.76 -7.71
CA VAL A 261 8.03 3.39 -6.45
C VAL A 261 7.61 4.41 -5.40
N ILE A 262 7.00 3.95 -4.31
CA ILE A 262 6.66 4.78 -3.15
C ILE A 262 7.45 4.30 -1.95
N ILE A 263 8.00 5.25 -1.20
CA ILE A 263 8.75 4.99 0.02
C ILE A 263 7.90 5.37 1.21
N LYS A 264 7.73 4.44 2.17
CA LYS A 264 7.15 4.71 3.48
C LYS A 264 7.94 3.93 4.52
N ASP A 265 8.44 4.65 5.52
CA ASP A 265 9.33 4.11 6.55
C ASP A 265 10.52 3.36 5.90
N ASP A 266 10.74 2.12 6.31
CA ASP A 266 11.82 1.26 5.80
C ASP A 266 11.41 0.40 4.59
N PHE A 267 10.31 0.74 3.92
CA PHE A 267 9.77 -0.05 2.81
C PHE A 267 9.65 0.75 1.51
N ALA A 268 10.01 0.10 0.41
CA ALA A 268 9.65 0.50 -0.94
C ALA A 268 8.50 -0.37 -1.46
N TYR A 269 7.46 0.29 -1.97
CA TYR A 269 6.28 -0.31 -2.57
C TYR A 269 6.31 -0.06 -4.07
N LEU A 270 6.35 -1.13 -4.85
CA LEU A 270 6.50 -1.10 -6.31
C LEU A 270 5.19 -1.49 -6.97
N ALA A 271 4.77 -0.68 -7.95
CA ALA A 271 3.70 -1.02 -8.89
C ALA A 271 4.32 -1.61 -10.16
N GLU A 272 4.26 -2.92 -10.32
CA GLU A 272 4.88 -3.68 -11.41
C GLU A 272 3.85 -4.15 -12.45
N ARG A 273 2.93 -3.27 -12.89
CA ARG A 273 1.86 -3.58 -13.85
C ARG A 273 1.25 -4.98 -13.64
N ASP A 274 1.43 -5.92 -14.57
CA ASP A 274 0.73 -7.20 -14.57
C ASP A 274 1.31 -8.16 -13.51
N ALA A 275 2.51 -7.88 -12.98
CA ALA A 275 3.06 -8.56 -11.82
C ALA A 275 2.51 -8.01 -10.48
N GLY A 276 1.71 -6.96 -10.51
CA GLY A 276 1.02 -6.41 -9.36
C GLY A 276 1.91 -5.60 -8.41
N ILE A 277 1.87 -5.92 -7.13
CA ILE A 277 2.55 -5.18 -6.06
C ILE A 277 3.73 -5.97 -5.53
N ARG A 278 4.86 -5.28 -5.30
CA ARG A 278 6.02 -5.81 -4.60
C ARG A 278 6.43 -4.90 -3.45
N ILE A 279 6.69 -5.49 -2.29
CA ILE A 279 7.17 -4.79 -1.09
C ILE A 279 8.62 -5.20 -0.86
N VAL A 280 9.47 -4.20 -0.63
CA VAL A 280 10.91 -4.37 -0.50
C VAL A 280 11.36 -3.68 0.77
N ASN A 281 12.08 -4.40 1.64
CA ASN A 281 12.82 -3.80 2.74
C ASN A 281 13.97 -2.97 2.17
N ILE A 282 14.07 -1.72 2.60
CA ILE A 282 15.13 -0.78 2.22
C ILE A 282 15.81 -0.14 3.45
N THR A 283 15.74 -0.80 4.62
CA THR A 283 16.50 -0.38 5.82
C THR A 283 17.99 -0.22 5.49
N ASP A 284 18.52 -1.12 4.67
CA ASP A 284 19.79 -0.93 3.97
C ASP A 284 19.55 -0.72 2.46
N PRO A 285 19.61 0.52 1.95
CA PRO A 285 19.39 0.81 0.54
C PRO A 285 20.45 0.23 -0.40
N ALA A 286 21.61 -0.18 0.12
CA ALA A 286 22.62 -0.90 -0.67
C ALA A 286 22.30 -2.40 -0.82
N ASN A 287 21.44 -2.95 0.04
CA ASN A 287 21.06 -4.36 0.05
C ASN A 287 19.54 -4.52 0.22
N PRO A 288 18.71 -4.05 -0.74
CA PRO A 288 17.27 -4.17 -0.65
C PRO A 288 16.80 -5.63 -0.69
N ILE A 289 15.84 -5.99 0.16
CA ILE A 289 15.33 -7.37 0.27
C ILE A 289 13.86 -7.38 -0.13
N ALA A 290 13.50 -8.10 -1.20
CA ALA A 290 12.11 -8.28 -1.57
C ALA A 290 11.40 -9.16 -0.52
N LEU A 291 10.40 -8.59 0.17
CA LEU A 291 9.73 -9.25 1.29
C LEU A 291 8.45 -9.98 0.87
N ALA A 292 7.68 -9.38 -0.03
CA ALA A 292 6.38 -9.90 -0.40
C ALA A 292 5.96 -9.42 -1.79
N VAL A 293 5.13 -10.23 -2.44
CA VAL A 293 4.50 -9.93 -3.72
C VAL A 293 3.01 -10.24 -3.68
N TYR A 294 2.21 -9.47 -4.40
CA TYR A 294 0.80 -9.70 -4.59
C TYR A 294 0.43 -9.46 -6.05
N ASN A 295 0.07 -10.52 -6.77
CA ASN A 295 -0.38 -10.42 -8.15
C ASN A 295 -1.81 -9.87 -8.15
N THR A 296 -1.99 -8.67 -8.69
CA THR A 296 -3.30 -8.03 -8.82
C THR A 296 -4.09 -8.64 -9.98
N THR A 297 -5.39 -8.37 -10.04
CA THR A 297 -6.24 -8.90 -11.12
C THR A 297 -6.05 -8.14 -12.43
N GLY A 298 -5.75 -6.85 -12.36
CA GLY A 298 -5.32 -6.03 -13.48
C GLY A 298 -3.85 -5.64 -13.33
N GLY A 299 -3.50 -4.54 -13.99
CA GLY A 299 -2.21 -3.92 -13.82
C GLY A 299 -2.20 -2.95 -12.65
N ALA A 300 -1.20 -3.05 -11.77
CA ALA A 300 -0.92 -2.01 -10.78
C ALA A 300 -0.32 -0.78 -11.47
N TRP A 301 -1.09 0.31 -11.55
CA TRP A 301 -0.65 1.55 -12.21
C TRP A 301 -0.06 2.59 -11.25
N ASP A 302 -0.69 2.71 -10.09
CA ASP A 302 -0.26 3.63 -9.05
C ASP A 302 -0.63 3.07 -7.68
N ILE A 303 0.09 3.55 -6.66
CA ILE A 303 -0.05 3.12 -5.28
C ILE A 303 -0.23 4.36 -4.42
N ALA A 304 -0.95 4.23 -3.31
CA ALA A 304 -0.80 5.11 -2.17
C ALA A 304 -0.71 4.27 -0.90
N VAL A 305 0.06 4.68 0.09
CA VAL A 305 0.27 3.91 1.32
C VAL A 305 -0.08 4.76 2.53
N LYS A 306 -0.91 4.21 3.42
CA LYS A 306 -1.21 4.80 4.72
C LYS A 306 -1.29 3.71 5.78
N ASP A 307 -0.60 3.93 6.89
CA ASP A 307 -0.41 2.93 7.94
C ASP A 307 0.16 1.63 7.33
N ASN A 308 -0.57 0.51 7.46
CA ASN A 308 -0.24 -0.79 6.85
C ASN A 308 -1.08 -1.10 5.60
N ASN A 309 -1.90 -0.15 5.13
CA ASN A 309 -2.76 -0.34 3.96
C ASN A 309 -2.11 0.24 2.70
N ILE A 310 -2.23 -0.52 1.62
CA ILE A 310 -1.72 -0.22 0.30
C ILE A 310 -2.93 -0.07 -0.62
N TYR A 311 -3.22 1.15 -1.04
CA TYR A 311 -4.25 1.45 -2.02
C TYR A 311 -3.65 1.32 -3.41
N VAL A 312 -4.31 0.59 -4.29
CA VAL A 312 -3.78 0.27 -5.63
C VAL A 312 -4.78 0.63 -6.70
N ALA A 313 -4.36 1.45 -7.65
CA ALA A 313 -5.08 1.64 -8.91
C ALA A 313 -4.81 0.43 -9.81
N ASP A 314 -5.73 -0.53 -9.80
CA ASP A 314 -5.65 -1.81 -10.51
C ASP A 314 -6.38 -1.74 -11.86
N TYR A 315 -5.78 -1.08 -12.85
CA TYR A 315 -6.42 -0.86 -14.14
C TYR A 315 -6.51 -2.16 -14.96
N PRO A 316 -7.63 -2.44 -15.66
CA PRO A 316 -8.84 -1.63 -15.80
C PRO A 316 -9.93 -1.93 -14.76
N TYR A 317 -9.67 -2.80 -13.79
CA TYR A 317 -10.69 -3.42 -12.93
C TYR A 317 -11.07 -2.58 -11.70
N GLY A 318 -10.23 -1.63 -11.28
CA GLY A 318 -10.63 -0.55 -10.39
C GLY A 318 -9.61 -0.23 -9.30
N LEU A 319 -10.07 -0.21 -8.06
CA LEU A 319 -9.30 0.15 -6.87
C LEU A 319 -9.26 -1.04 -5.91
N LEU A 320 -8.06 -1.40 -5.44
CA LEU A 320 -7.85 -2.40 -4.38
C LEU A 320 -7.32 -1.73 -3.12
N VAL A 321 -7.68 -2.28 -1.96
CA VAL A 321 -6.96 -2.06 -0.71
C VAL A 321 -6.32 -3.38 -0.32
N LEU A 322 -5.01 -3.40 -0.31
CA LEU A 322 -4.21 -4.49 0.23
C LEU A 322 -3.70 -4.09 1.61
N ARG A 323 -3.32 -5.07 2.43
CA ARG A 323 -2.68 -4.85 3.73
C ARG A 323 -1.45 -5.72 3.84
N TYR A 324 -0.33 -5.12 4.25
CA TYR A 324 0.89 -5.85 4.54
C TYR A 324 0.98 -6.17 6.02
N ASN A 325 0.91 -7.46 6.34
CA ASN A 325 1.05 -7.99 7.68
C ASN A 325 2.12 -9.10 7.70
N PRO A 326 3.41 -8.74 7.89
CA PRO A 326 4.46 -9.75 7.95
C PRO A 326 4.29 -10.68 9.15
N PRO A 327 4.61 -11.98 9.00
CA PRO A 327 4.74 -12.86 10.15
C PRO A 327 5.91 -12.44 11.03
N VAL A 328 5.80 -12.71 12.32
CA VAL A 328 6.88 -12.57 13.31
C VAL A 328 7.37 -13.97 13.69
N ASN A 329 8.65 -14.24 13.45
CA ASN A 329 9.32 -15.45 13.88
C ASN A 329 10.32 -15.10 14.99
N GLN A 330 10.28 -15.80 16.11
CA GLN A 330 11.19 -15.56 17.22
C GLN A 330 11.51 -16.87 17.95
N PRO A 331 12.80 -17.19 18.14
CA PRO A 331 13.20 -18.24 19.06
C PRO A 331 12.81 -17.87 20.50
N ILE A 332 12.17 -18.78 21.21
CA ILE A 332 11.79 -18.62 22.62
C ILE A 332 12.48 -19.70 23.43
N PRO A 333 13.35 -19.34 24.40
CA PRO A 333 14.03 -20.31 25.23
C PRO A 333 13.04 -21.02 26.16
N GLN A 334 13.44 -22.17 26.71
CA GLN A 334 12.64 -22.91 27.70
C GLN A 334 12.26 -22.05 28.92
N SER A 335 13.05 -21.02 29.26
CA SER A 335 12.74 -20.07 30.33
C SER A 335 11.55 -19.14 30.04
N GLY A 336 10.99 -19.18 28.83
CA GLY A 336 9.89 -18.35 28.38
C GLY A 336 10.32 -17.06 27.68
N GLY A 337 9.34 -16.31 27.21
CA GLY A 337 9.53 -15.07 26.47
C GLY A 337 8.23 -14.49 25.93
N THR A 338 8.30 -13.28 25.38
CA THR A 338 7.16 -12.60 24.77
C THR A 338 7.47 -12.27 23.31
N ILE A 339 6.47 -12.47 22.47
CA ILE A 339 6.45 -12.11 21.06
C ILE A 339 5.38 -11.07 20.87
N THR A 340 5.68 -10.03 20.09
CA THR A 340 4.75 -8.96 19.78
C THR A 340 4.72 -8.72 18.28
N SER A 341 3.52 -8.75 17.70
CA SER A 341 3.26 -8.40 16.32
C SER A 341 2.79 -6.95 16.23
N VAL A 342 3.58 -6.13 15.55
CA VAL A 342 3.20 -4.73 15.25
C VAL A 342 2.10 -4.65 14.19
N ALA A 343 1.95 -5.69 13.37
CA ALA A 343 1.01 -5.70 12.25
C ALA A 343 -0.46 -5.72 12.73
N ASP A 344 -0.74 -6.44 13.81
CA ASP A 344 -2.08 -6.61 14.37
C ASP A 344 -2.17 -6.39 15.89
N GLY A 345 -1.07 -5.97 16.52
CA GLY A 345 -1.02 -5.61 17.94
C GLY A 345 -1.16 -6.81 18.88
N ILE A 346 -0.96 -8.03 18.38
CA ILE A 346 -1.03 -9.25 19.17
C ILE A 346 0.27 -9.48 19.91
N SER A 347 0.17 -9.90 21.16
CA SER A 347 1.31 -10.43 21.91
C SER A 347 1.01 -11.84 22.42
N ALA A 348 2.03 -12.69 22.38
CA ALA A 348 2.01 -14.01 22.98
C ALA A 348 3.11 -14.08 24.03
N THR A 349 2.74 -14.40 25.28
CA THR A 349 3.70 -14.59 26.39
C THR A 349 3.72 -16.06 26.78
N ILE A 350 4.89 -16.67 26.58
CA ILE A 350 5.17 -18.07 26.88
C ILE A 350 5.88 -18.12 28.23
N SER A 351 5.30 -18.84 29.19
CA SER A 351 5.92 -19.04 30.50
C SER A 351 7.02 -20.09 30.42
N ALA A 352 7.92 -20.10 31.40
CA ALA A 352 8.91 -21.15 31.53
C ALA A 352 8.27 -22.55 31.50
N ASP A 353 8.96 -23.51 30.87
CA ASP A 353 8.57 -24.92 30.78
C ASP A 353 7.23 -25.21 30.05
N THR A 354 6.64 -24.21 29.39
CA THR A 354 5.49 -24.41 28.48
C THR A 354 5.85 -25.34 27.33
N PHE A 355 7.14 -25.37 26.94
CA PHE A 355 7.71 -26.30 25.98
C PHE A 355 8.96 -26.93 26.60
N SER A 356 9.30 -28.14 26.16
CA SER A 356 10.41 -28.93 26.73
C SER A 356 11.82 -28.41 26.41
N GLY A 357 11.92 -27.38 25.57
CA GLY A 357 13.19 -26.82 25.09
C GLY A 357 12.97 -25.45 24.45
N GLU A 358 14.01 -24.94 23.79
CA GLU A 358 13.89 -23.78 22.91
C GLU A 358 12.99 -24.11 21.73
N ILE A 359 12.17 -23.14 21.32
CA ILE A 359 11.22 -23.29 20.22
C ILE A 359 11.34 -22.14 19.23
N ASP A 360 11.02 -22.41 17.97
CA ASP A 360 10.77 -21.38 16.96
C ASP A 360 9.28 -21.07 16.93
N TYR A 361 8.89 -19.94 17.51
CA TYR A 361 7.50 -19.50 17.50
C TYR A 361 7.24 -18.57 16.32
N ARG A 362 6.18 -18.85 15.57
CA ARG A 362 5.69 -18.03 14.47
C ARG A 362 4.29 -17.50 14.78
N HIS A 363 4.19 -16.17 14.79
CA HIS A 363 2.92 -15.48 14.72
C HIS A 363 2.68 -14.98 13.29
N GLU A 364 1.57 -15.36 12.69
CA GLU A 364 1.22 -15.02 11.32
C GLU A 364 -0.14 -14.31 11.30
N PRO A 365 -0.17 -12.97 11.16
CA PRO A 365 -1.42 -12.27 10.90
C PRO A 365 -1.98 -12.70 9.54
N LEU A 366 -3.28 -12.91 9.45
CA LEU A 366 -3.94 -13.44 8.26
C LEU A 366 -4.94 -12.43 7.66
N PRO A 367 -5.07 -12.39 6.32
CA PRO A 367 -6.04 -11.53 5.64
C PRO A 367 -7.48 -11.80 6.07
N ALA A 368 -8.30 -10.75 6.18
CA ALA A 368 -9.67 -10.91 6.63
C ALA A 368 -10.54 -11.76 5.70
N ILE A 369 -10.28 -11.69 4.39
CA ILE A 369 -10.95 -12.50 3.37
C ILE A 369 -10.67 -14.00 3.51
N ASN A 370 -9.59 -14.38 4.21
CA ASN A 370 -9.21 -15.77 4.46
C ASN A 370 -9.85 -16.34 5.73
N THR A 371 -10.69 -15.58 6.44
CA THR A 371 -11.36 -16.07 7.65
C THR A 371 -12.27 -17.26 7.29
N PRO A 372 -12.08 -18.47 7.86
CA PRO A 372 -12.96 -19.60 7.62
C PRO A 372 -14.41 -19.29 7.99
N ILE A 373 -15.34 -19.71 7.13
CA ILE A 373 -16.77 -19.54 7.35
C ILE A 373 -17.29 -20.81 8.04
N GLY A 374 -17.71 -20.66 9.30
CA GLY A 374 -18.34 -21.72 10.08
C GLY A 374 -19.88 -21.68 10.02
N PRO A 375 -20.56 -22.68 10.60
CA PRO A 375 -22.02 -22.73 10.66
C PRO A 375 -22.64 -21.73 11.64
N GLU A 376 -21.87 -20.85 12.28
CA GLU A 376 -22.34 -19.85 13.25
C GLU A 376 -22.70 -18.51 12.57
N PRO A 377 -23.95 -18.28 12.13
CA PRO A 377 -24.33 -17.01 11.49
C PRO A 377 -24.30 -15.81 12.46
N ALA A 378 -24.23 -16.06 13.77
CA ALA A 378 -24.24 -15.03 14.79
C ALA A 378 -22.84 -14.47 15.10
N LEU A 379 -21.76 -15.14 14.71
CA LEU A 379 -20.41 -14.63 14.98
C LEU A 379 -20.07 -13.49 14.04
N VAL A 380 -19.77 -12.33 14.60
CA VAL A 380 -19.33 -11.17 13.86
C VAL A 380 -17.87 -10.92 14.18
N LYS A 381 -17.02 -11.03 13.15
CA LYS A 381 -15.60 -10.70 13.25
C LYS A 381 -15.45 -9.20 13.41
N THR A 382 -14.60 -8.77 14.34
CA THR A 382 -14.40 -7.34 14.63
C THR A 382 -12.95 -6.99 14.92
N GLY A 383 -12.05 -7.97 14.94
CA GLY A 383 -10.63 -7.75 15.19
C GLY A 383 -9.74 -8.67 14.35
N PRO A 384 -8.48 -8.83 14.76
CA PRO A 384 -7.51 -9.57 13.97
C PRO A 384 -7.87 -11.05 13.84
N PHE A 385 -7.32 -11.64 12.79
CA PHE A 385 -7.39 -13.05 12.44
C PHE A 385 -5.97 -13.49 12.13
N PHE A 386 -5.50 -14.55 12.76
CA PHE A 386 -4.08 -14.90 12.79
C PHE A 386 -3.88 -16.39 13.03
N ARG A 387 -2.66 -16.86 12.81
CA ARG A 387 -2.20 -18.20 13.15
C ARG A 387 -0.99 -18.09 14.07
N ASN A 388 -0.98 -18.92 15.11
CA ASN A 388 0.21 -19.19 15.90
C ASN A 388 0.64 -20.63 15.66
N SER A 389 1.92 -20.82 15.38
CA SER A 389 2.53 -22.14 15.16
C SER A 389 3.91 -22.17 15.83
N VAL A 390 4.34 -23.35 16.25
CA VAL A 390 5.59 -23.54 16.98
C VAL A 390 6.30 -24.77 16.45
N TRP A 391 7.62 -24.67 16.28
CA TRP A 391 8.48 -25.80 15.94
C TRP A 391 9.57 -25.99 16.98
N SER A 392 9.97 -27.24 17.19
CA SER A 392 11.13 -27.64 17.99
C SER A 392 11.90 -28.67 17.17
N ASP A 393 13.18 -28.41 16.90
CA ASP A 393 14.03 -29.29 16.09
C ASP A 393 13.43 -29.67 14.71
N GLY A 394 12.70 -28.73 14.10
CA GLY A 394 12.06 -28.91 12.79
C GLY A 394 10.69 -29.60 12.79
N GLU A 395 10.21 -30.06 13.95
CA GLU A 395 8.90 -30.70 14.09
C GLU A 395 7.90 -29.76 14.78
N GLU A 396 6.61 -29.85 14.41
CA GLU A 396 5.57 -29.02 15.05
C GLU A 396 5.40 -29.42 16.52
N ALA A 397 5.44 -28.43 17.42
CA ALA A 397 5.38 -28.63 18.86
C ALA A 397 4.06 -28.11 19.43
N SER A 398 3.53 -28.82 20.42
CA SER A 398 2.34 -28.39 21.17
C SER A 398 2.74 -27.96 22.59
N PRO A 399 2.08 -26.94 23.15
CA PRO A 399 2.37 -26.49 24.50
C PRO A 399 1.95 -27.55 25.53
N SER A 400 2.77 -27.76 26.56
CA SER A 400 2.49 -28.65 27.69
C SER A 400 1.55 -28.01 28.73
N SER A 401 1.51 -26.68 28.75
CA SER A 401 0.68 -25.85 29.64
C SER A 401 0.12 -24.65 28.90
N SER A 402 -0.86 -23.97 29.50
CA SER A 402 -1.40 -22.75 28.90
C SER A 402 -0.36 -21.63 28.78
N TYR A 403 -0.48 -20.82 27.74
CA TYR A 403 0.30 -19.59 27.52
C TYR A 403 -0.65 -18.40 27.35
N THR A 404 -0.15 -17.17 27.38
CA THR A 404 -1.03 -15.99 27.29
C THR A 404 -1.04 -15.40 25.89
N ILE A 405 -2.22 -15.10 25.35
CA ILE A 405 -2.40 -14.24 24.17
C ILE A 405 -3.09 -12.96 24.64
N SER A 406 -2.56 -11.80 24.24
CA SER A 406 -3.18 -10.50 24.48
C SER A 406 -3.35 -9.72 23.18
N VAL A 407 -4.50 -9.08 23.00
CA VAL A 407 -4.83 -8.28 21.82
C VAL A 407 -5.70 -7.09 22.20
N LYS A 408 -5.40 -5.92 21.65
CA LYS A 408 -6.28 -4.74 21.80
C LYS A 408 -7.51 -4.92 20.91
N ALA A 409 -8.69 -4.98 21.52
CA ALA A 409 -9.92 -5.13 20.77
C ALA A 409 -10.32 -3.82 20.08
N THR A 410 -10.80 -3.93 18.84
CA THR A 410 -11.48 -2.82 18.17
C THR A 410 -12.88 -2.66 18.76
N THR A 411 -13.12 -1.55 19.44
CA THR A 411 -14.41 -1.24 20.09
C THR A 411 -15.18 -0.10 19.43
N THR A 412 -14.55 0.63 18.50
CA THR A 412 -15.18 1.74 17.78
C THR A 412 -16.43 1.28 17.03
N GLY A 413 -17.55 1.94 17.28
CA GLY A 413 -18.84 1.61 16.65
C GLY A 413 -19.57 0.41 17.26
N LEU A 414 -19.00 -0.25 18.28
CA LEU A 414 -19.67 -1.32 19.02
C LEU A 414 -20.44 -0.77 20.23
N THR A 415 -21.57 -1.41 20.54
CA THR A 415 -22.32 -1.16 21.78
C THR A 415 -21.65 -1.80 22.99
N ASP A 416 -21.94 -1.34 24.21
CA ASP A 416 -21.42 -1.94 25.45
C ASP A 416 -21.71 -3.45 25.56
N ARG A 417 -22.87 -3.88 25.03
CA ARG A 417 -23.26 -5.29 24.97
C ARG A 417 -22.33 -6.06 24.03
N GLN A 418 -22.08 -5.55 22.84
CA GLN A 418 -21.18 -6.18 21.86
C GLN A 418 -19.75 -6.21 22.38
N ILE A 419 -19.27 -5.10 22.98
CA ILE A 419 -17.97 -5.01 23.63
C ILE A 419 -17.86 -6.09 24.72
N SER A 420 -18.88 -6.24 25.57
CA SER A 420 -18.89 -7.26 26.63
C SER A 420 -18.97 -8.70 26.09
N ALA A 421 -19.37 -8.90 24.84
CA ALA A 421 -19.47 -10.20 24.18
C ALA A 421 -18.20 -10.57 23.39
N LEU A 422 -17.23 -9.66 23.28
CA LEU A 422 -15.96 -9.91 22.60
C LEU A 422 -15.19 -11.06 23.24
N SER A 423 -14.60 -11.91 22.38
CA SER A 423 -13.76 -13.02 22.81
C SER A 423 -12.79 -13.44 21.71
N LEU A 424 -11.71 -14.13 22.10
CA LEU A 424 -10.96 -14.92 21.15
C LEU A 424 -11.73 -16.21 20.86
N TYR A 425 -11.69 -16.61 19.60
CA TYR A 425 -12.19 -17.88 19.10
C TYR A 425 -11.05 -18.58 18.36
N TYR A 426 -11.02 -19.91 18.42
CA TYR A 426 -10.13 -20.73 17.60
C TYR A 426 -10.93 -21.50 16.57
N TRP A 427 -10.34 -21.75 15.41
CA TRP A 427 -10.94 -22.59 14.39
C TRP A 427 -10.69 -24.06 14.70
N ASP A 428 -11.77 -24.82 14.87
CA ASP A 428 -11.72 -26.28 15.04
C ASP A 428 -11.77 -26.91 13.64
N THR A 429 -10.62 -27.40 13.16
CA THR A 429 -10.48 -27.91 11.79
C THR A 429 -11.31 -29.16 11.54
N ASP A 430 -11.47 -30.02 12.55
CA ASP A 430 -12.23 -31.27 12.45
C ASP A 430 -13.73 -30.99 12.35
N LEU A 431 -14.21 -30.08 13.19
CA LEU A 431 -15.63 -29.69 13.22
C LEU A 431 -15.97 -28.60 12.20
N LYS A 432 -14.96 -28.02 11.54
CA LYS A 432 -15.06 -26.89 10.60
C LYS A 432 -15.92 -25.75 11.16
N ARG A 433 -15.60 -25.33 12.39
CA ARG A 433 -16.36 -24.29 13.09
C ARG A 433 -15.52 -23.48 14.06
N TRP A 434 -15.99 -22.28 14.38
CA TRP A 434 -15.36 -21.43 15.38
C TRP A 434 -15.78 -21.83 16.79
N ARG A 435 -14.81 -21.95 17.70
CA ARG A 435 -15.04 -22.27 19.11
C ARG A 435 -14.53 -21.14 19.99
N LYS A 436 -15.40 -20.67 20.89
CA LYS A 436 -15.06 -19.62 21.86
C LYS A 436 -13.99 -20.16 22.81
N ASP A 437 -12.93 -19.40 23.01
CA ASP A 437 -11.99 -19.66 24.09
C ASP A 437 -12.58 -19.17 25.42
N VAL A 438 -12.80 -20.11 26.34
CA VAL A 438 -13.48 -19.85 27.62
C VAL A 438 -12.58 -19.10 28.62
N SER A 439 -11.27 -19.06 28.38
CA SER A 439 -10.32 -18.34 29.22
C SER A 439 -10.26 -16.85 28.90
N THR A 440 -10.81 -16.42 27.76
CA THR A 440 -10.78 -15.02 27.34
C THR A 440 -11.41 -14.09 28.38
N ARG A 441 -10.72 -13.00 28.69
CA ARG A 441 -11.17 -11.89 29.55
C ARG A 441 -10.94 -10.57 28.83
N LEU A 442 -11.92 -9.67 28.89
CA LEU A 442 -11.78 -8.28 28.44
C LEU A 442 -11.53 -7.37 29.64
N ASP A 443 -10.40 -6.67 29.65
CA ASP A 443 -10.25 -5.50 30.50
C ASP A 443 -10.92 -4.30 29.81
N LYS A 444 -12.05 -3.86 30.35
CA LYS A 444 -12.83 -2.74 29.78
C LYS A 444 -12.13 -1.38 29.91
N THR A 445 -11.15 -1.26 30.80
CA THR A 445 -10.39 -0.02 31.01
C THR A 445 -9.39 0.18 29.90
N THR A 446 -8.68 -0.89 29.55
CA THR A 446 -7.62 -0.87 28.52
C THR A 446 -8.12 -1.28 27.14
N GLY A 447 -9.27 -1.96 27.06
CA GLY A 447 -9.81 -2.56 25.84
C GLY A 447 -9.05 -3.81 25.40
N VAL A 448 -8.23 -4.40 26.27
CA VAL A 448 -7.39 -5.57 25.94
C VAL A 448 -8.13 -6.86 26.25
N LEU A 449 -8.22 -7.74 25.27
CA LEU A 449 -8.60 -9.14 25.46
C LEU A 449 -7.35 -9.94 25.80
N THR A 450 -7.44 -10.75 26.85
CA THR A 450 -6.40 -11.71 27.23
C THR A 450 -7.01 -13.10 27.32
N ALA A 451 -6.36 -14.10 26.72
CA ALA A 451 -6.72 -15.50 26.81
C ALA A 451 -5.51 -16.33 27.27
N THR A 452 -5.77 -17.44 27.93
CA THR A 452 -4.76 -18.42 28.37
C THR A 452 -4.99 -19.79 27.71
N PRO A 453 -4.86 -19.91 26.38
CA PRO A 453 -5.11 -21.18 25.70
C PRO A 453 -4.01 -22.20 25.95
N ASP A 454 -4.37 -23.47 25.74
CA ASP A 454 -3.51 -24.66 25.80
C ASP A 454 -3.20 -25.22 24.40
N ARG A 455 -3.39 -24.40 23.36
CA ARG A 455 -3.32 -24.83 21.96
C ARG A 455 -2.79 -23.76 21.05
N LEU A 456 -2.25 -24.20 19.93
CA LEU A 456 -1.84 -23.38 18.80
C LEU A 456 -2.89 -23.49 17.68
N GLY A 457 -2.69 -22.78 16.57
CA GLY A 457 -3.57 -22.85 15.40
C GLY A 457 -4.13 -21.49 14.99
N ILE A 458 -5.32 -21.52 14.40
CA ILE A 458 -5.98 -20.35 13.80
C ILE A 458 -6.92 -19.71 14.82
N TRP A 459 -6.81 -18.39 14.95
CA TRP A 459 -7.52 -17.58 15.93
C TRP A 459 -8.17 -16.37 15.29
N GLY A 460 -9.22 -15.85 15.92
CA GLY A 460 -9.78 -14.55 15.58
C GLY A 460 -10.57 -13.91 16.71
N VAL A 461 -10.75 -12.59 16.62
CA VAL A 461 -11.55 -11.81 17.57
C VAL A 461 -12.97 -11.59 17.02
N PHE A 462 -13.95 -12.14 17.72
CA PHE A 462 -15.37 -12.06 17.38
C PHE A 462 -16.17 -11.59 18.58
N TYR A 463 -17.37 -11.07 18.31
CA TYR A 463 -18.44 -11.09 19.31
C TYR A 463 -19.59 -11.97 18.78
N ASP A 464 -20.28 -12.61 19.72
CA ASP A 464 -21.51 -13.33 19.42
C ASP A 464 -22.68 -12.34 19.37
N ASN A 465 -23.24 -12.16 18.18
CA ASN A 465 -24.36 -11.28 17.89
C ASN A 465 -25.73 -11.97 18.10
N ASN A 466 -25.81 -12.99 18.95
CA ASN A 466 -27.08 -13.61 19.38
C ASN A 466 -28.03 -12.56 20.01
N VAL A 467 -28.77 -11.85 19.14
CA VAL A 467 -29.85 -10.91 19.47
C VAL A 467 -31.12 -11.66 19.89
N ALA A 468 -31.22 -12.98 19.69
CA ALA A 468 -32.41 -13.74 20.04
C ALA A 468 -32.05 -15.03 20.78
N TYR A 469 -32.01 -14.99 22.12
CA TYR A 469 -32.54 -16.03 23.02
C TYR A 469 -32.57 -15.48 24.47
N SER A 470 -33.28 -14.37 24.66
CA SER A 470 -33.69 -13.92 26.01
C SER A 470 -35.21 -13.97 26.22
N THR A 471 -35.98 -14.57 25.30
CA THR A 471 -37.45 -14.72 25.43
C THR A 471 -38.00 -15.97 24.73
N LEU A 472 -37.46 -17.16 25.00
CA LEU A 472 -38.26 -18.38 24.83
C LEU A 472 -38.65 -18.90 26.22
N PRO A 473 -39.94 -19.10 26.51
CA PRO A 473 -40.33 -19.79 27.74
C PRO A 473 -39.77 -21.22 27.71
N PRO A 474 -39.47 -21.81 28.88
CA PRO A 474 -38.91 -23.15 28.95
C PRO A 474 -39.80 -24.12 28.18
N THR A 475 -39.17 -24.92 27.32
CA THR A 475 -39.79 -25.94 26.50
C THR A 475 -40.68 -26.85 27.35
N THR A 476 -42.00 -26.68 27.23
CA THR A 476 -42.95 -27.74 27.58
C THR A 476 -42.86 -28.80 26.49
N ILE A 477 -42.23 -29.93 26.81
CA ILE A 477 -42.30 -31.16 26.03
C ILE A 477 -43.77 -31.60 26.01
N PRO A 478 -44.44 -31.73 24.85
CA PRO A 478 -45.76 -32.35 24.82
C PRO A 478 -45.60 -33.83 25.17
N ALA A 479 -46.34 -34.26 26.20
CA ALA A 479 -46.43 -35.66 26.55
C ALA A 479 -46.93 -36.48 25.36
N ILE A 480 -46.17 -37.52 25.00
CA ILE A 480 -46.65 -38.58 24.12
C ILE A 480 -47.80 -39.27 24.87
N GLN A 481 -49.02 -39.16 24.35
CA GLN A 481 -50.16 -39.92 24.84
C GLN A 481 -50.03 -41.38 24.36
N PRO A 482 -50.43 -42.35 25.20
CA PRO A 482 -50.07 -43.77 25.06
C PRO A 482 -50.69 -44.47 23.85
#